data_AF-A0A7Y8K1Y9-F1
#
_entry.id   AF-A0A7Y8K1Y9-F1
#
_cell.length_a   1.000
_cell.length_b   1.000
_cell.length_c   1.000
_cell.angle_alpha   90.00
_cell.angle_beta   90.00
_cell.angle_gamma   90.00
#
_symmetry.space_group_name_H-M   'P 1'
#
loop_
_entity.id
_entity.type
_entity.pdbx_description
1 polymer ?
#
loop_
_entity_poly.entity_id
_entity_poly.type
_entity_poly.pdbx_seq_one_letter_code
_entity_poly.pdbx_strand_id
1 'polypeptide(L)' 'MEPLNRPHAIIEFCLAPLGLDPDAEATKEVRKRLDHVIKTFQAKAVKPVSIDFSTMPSQVINEAAHGYE' A
#
# COMPACT_ATOMS: atom_id res chain seq x y z
N MET A 1 0.14 -3.42 14.47
CA MET A 1 0.40 -3.85 13.08
C MET A 1 1.89 -4.04 12.95
N GLU A 2 2.37 -5.23 12.58
CA GLU A 2 3.82 -5.40 12.32
C GLU A 2 4.23 -4.55 11.10
N PRO A 3 5.44 -3.96 11.09
CA PRO A 3 5.89 -3.17 9.96
C PRO A 3 5.93 -4.04 8.69
N LEU A 4 5.26 -3.58 7.64
CA LEU A 4 5.28 -4.23 6.32
C LEU A 4 6.65 -4.00 5.66
N ASN A 5 7.66 -4.74 6.11
CA ASN A 5 9.03 -4.61 5.59
C ASN A 5 9.28 -5.41 4.31
N ARG A 6 8.31 -6.24 3.89
CA ARG A 6 8.42 -7.05 2.68
C ARG A 6 7.69 -6.38 1.51
N PRO A 7 8.35 -6.13 0.37
CA PRO A 7 7.73 -5.53 -0.83
C PRO A 7 6.40 -6.16 -1.22
N HIS A 8 6.32 -7.49 -1.18
CA HIS A 8 5.09 -8.22 -1.46
C HIS A 8 3.93 -7.81 -0.55
N ALA A 9 4.16 -7.68 0.76
CA ALA A 9 3.11 -7.34 1.71
C ALA A 9 2.64 -5.87 1.56
N ILE A 10 3.55 -4.97 1.17
CA ILE A 10 3.20 -3.58 0.81
C ILE A 10 2.28 -3.57 -0.41
N ILE A 11 2.64 -4.34 -1.45
CA ILE A 11 1.85 -4.42 -2.69
C ILE A 11 0.46 -5.00 -2.40
N GLU A 12 0.36 -6.10 -1.65
CA GLU A 12 -0.94 -6.68 -1.27
C GLU A 12 -1.81 -5.67 -0.54
N PHE A 13 -1.24 -4.97 0.46
CA PHE A 13 -1.97 -3.97 1.23
C PHE A 13 -2.49 -2.82 0.35
N CYS A 14 -1.65 -2.28 -0.53
CA CYS A 14 -2.02 -1.17 -1.40
C CYS A 14 -3.03 -1.56 -2.49
N LEU A 15 -3.01 -2.81 -2.97
CA LEU A 15 -3.90 -3.27 -4.04
C LEU A 15 -5.21 -3.87 -3.51
N ALA A 16 -5.29 -4.28 -2.24
CA ALA A 16 -6.48 -4.90 -1.67
C ALA A 16 -7.79 -4.10 -1.88
N PRO A 17 -7.82 -2.75 -1.74
CA PRO A 17 -9.05 -1.97 -1.94
C PRO A 17 -9.58 -1.98 -3.38
N LEU A 18 -8.73 -2.33 -4.35
CA LEU A 18 -9.09 -2.31 -5.76
C LEU A 18 -9.86 -3.56 -6.21
N GLY A 19 -9.95 -4.60 -5.36
CA GLY A 19 -10.72 -5.81 -5.65
C GLY A 19 -10.28 -6.52 -6.94
N LEU A 20 -8.99 -6.47 -7.26
CA LEU A 20 -8.45 -7.02 -8.51
C LEU A 20 -8.49 -8.55 -8.49
N ASP A 21 -8.91 -9.14 -9.62
CA ASP A 21 -8.81 -10.59 -9.84
C ASP A 21 -7.34 -11.04 -9.78
N PRO A 22 -6.93 -11.89 -8.83
CA PRO A 22 -5.54 -12.35 -8.71
C PRO A 22 -5.10 -13.26 -9.86
N ASP A 23 -6.04 -13.92 -10.54
CA ASP A 23 -5.73 -14.87 -11.62
C ASP A 23 -5.64 -14.21 -12.99
N ALA A 24 -6.12 -12.97 -13.13
CA ALA A 24 -5.94 -12.17 -14.32
C ALA A 24 -4.45 -11.92 -14.61
N GLU A 25 -4.03 -12.17 -15.86
CA GLU A 25 -2.64 -12.00 -16.28
C GLU A 25 -2.13 -10.55 -16.09
N ALA A 26 -3.02 -9.57 -16.30
CA ALA A 26 -2.71 -8.17 -16.04
C ALA A 26 -2.36 -7.93 -14.55
N THR A 27 -3.12 -8.50 -13.62
CA THR A 27 -2.86 -8.38 -12.17
C THR A 27 -1.53 -9.02 -11.80
N LYS A 28 -1.24 -10.22 -12.31
CA LYS A 28 0.03 -10.91 -12.06
C LYS A 28 1.23 -10.11 -12.56
N GLU A 29 1.13 -9.55 -13.76
CA GLU A 29 2.19 -8.75 -14.36
C GLU A 29 2.42 -7.44 -13.60
N VAL A 30 1.37 -6.75 -13.19
CA VAL A 30 1.46 -5.53 -12.36
C VAL A 30 2.16 -5.84 -11.04
N ARG A 31 1.77 -6.93 -10.35
CA ARG A 31 2.40 -7.35 -9.08
C ARG A 31 3.90 -7.63 -9.25
N LYS A 32 4.30 -8.32 -10.31
CA LYS A 32 5.73 -8.59 -10.62
C LYS A 32 6.52 -7.30 -10.87
N ARG A 33 5.97 -6.38 -11.67
CA ARG A 33 6.63 -5.11 -11.98
C ARG A 33 6.79 -4.24 -10.74
N LEU A 34 5.75 -4.14 -9.91
CA LEU A 34 5.80 -3.38 -8.66
C LEU A 34 6.82 -3.98 -7.68
N ASP A 35 6.88 -5.31 -7.56
CA ASP A 35 7.86 -5.98 -6.70
C ASP A 35 9.29 -5.66 -7.14
N HIS A 36 9.56 -5.73 -8.45
CA HIS A 36 10.87 -5.36 -8.99
C HIS A 36 11.24 -3.89 -8.71
N VAL A 37 10.31 -2.96 -8.92
CA VAL A 37 10.53 -1.53 -8.70
C VAL A 37 10.83 -1.25 -7.22
N ILE A 38 10.03 -1.79 -6.29
CA ILE A 38 10.22 -1.55 -4.85
C ILE A 38 11.56 -2.13 -4.39
N LYS A 39 11.91 -3.36 -4.81
CA LYS A 39 13.21 -3.96 -4.48
C LYS A 39 14.38 -3.14 -5.02
N THR A 40 14.28 -2.70 -6.26
CA THR A 40 15.33 -1.88 -6.91
C THR A 40 15.47 -0.53 -6.22
N PHE A 41 14.35 0.10 -5.86
CA PHE A 41 14.34 1.35 -5.12
C PHE A 41 14.98 1.19 -3.74
N GLN A 42 14.57 0.18 -2.97
CA GLN A 42 15.13 -0.13 -1.65
C GLN A 42 16.64 -0.43 -1.72
N ALA A 43 17.10 -1.16 -2.74
CA ALA A 43 18.52 -1.44 -2.92
C ALA A 43 19.35 -0.18 -3.24
N LYS A 44 18.75 0.82 -3.90
CA LYS A 44 19.41 2.10 -4.23
C LYS A 44 19.25 3.16 -3.13
N ALA A 45 18.27 3.01 -2.25
CA ALA A 45 18.02 3.94 -1.17
C ALA A 45 19.13 3.83 -0.11
N VAL A 46 19.99 4.85 -0.04
CA VAL A 46 21.07 4.92 0.96
C VAL A 46 20.52 5.04 2.39
N LYS A 47 19.29 5.55 2.54
CA LYS A 47 18.60 5.73 3.83
C LYS A 47 17.10 5.40 3.67
N PRO A 48 16.42 5.00 4.77
CA PRO A 48 14.97 4.91 4.79
C PRO A 48 14.34 6.23 4.34
N VAL A 49 13.32 6.15 3.49
CA VAL A 49 12.58 7.32 3.01
C VAL A 49 11.54 7.70 4.05
N SER A 50 11.71 8.86 4.70
CA SER A 50 10.67 9.44 5.54
C SER A 50 9.55 9.97 4.67
N ILE A 51 8.32 9.51 4.91
CA ILE A 51 7.13 10.09 4.29
C ILE A 51 6.59 11.16 5.23
N ASP A 52 6.44 12.38 4.72
CA ASP A 52 5.78 13.46 5.44
C ASP A 52 4.27 13.37 5.25
N PHE A 53 3.55 13.16 6.35
CA PHE A 53 2.09 13.10 6.38
C PHE A 53 1.45 14.43 6.78
N SER A 54 2.23 15.50 6.98
CA SER A 54 1.72 16.80 7.42
C SER A 54 0.63 17.38 6.52
N THR A 55 0.64 17.04 5.23
CA THR A 55 -0.33 17.50 4.24
C THR A 55 -1.41 16.46 3.92
N MET A 56 -1.39 15.28 4.55
CA MET A 56 -2.38 14.24 4.26
C MET A 56 -3.73 14.64 4.87
N PRO A 57 -4.82 14.73 4.07
CA PRO A 57 -6.13 15.06 4.61
C PRO A 57 -6.59 13.96 5.56
N SER A 58 -6.92 14.36 6.80
CA SER A 58 -7.45 13.43 7.79
C SER A 58 -8.80 12.88 7.32
N GLN A 59 -8.93 11.56 7.26
CA GLN A 59 -10.23 10.93 7.09
C GLN A 59 -10.95 10.96 8.43
N VAL A 60 -11.84 11.92 8.62
CA VAL A 60 -12.73 11.96 9.79
C VAL A 60 -13.78 10.87 9.58
N ILE A 61 -13.77 9.84 10.43
CA ILE A 61 -14.86 8.87 10.50
C ILE A 61 -16.08 9.68 10.93
N ASN A 62 -17.11 9.75 10.09
CA ASN A 62 -18.35 10.43 10.43
C ASN A 62 -19.10 9.59 11.48
N GLU A 63 -18.81 9.82 12.76
CA GLU A 63 -19.45 9.12 13.88
C GLU A 63 -20.98 9.28 13.87
N ALA A 64 -21.52 10.37 13.31
CA ALA A 64 -22.97 10.56 13.17
C ALA A 64 -23.62 9.58 12.17
N ALA A 65 -22.84 8.93 11.30
CA ALA A 65 -23.32 7.86 10.42
C ALA A 65 -23.33 6.48 11.11
N HIS A 66 -22.71 6.35 12.28
CA HIS A 66 -22.65 5.10 13.04
C HIS A 66 -23.84 4.86 13.98
N GLY A 67 -24.76 5.83 14.08
CA GLY A 67 -25.92 5.74 14.97
C GLY A 67 -25.51 5.87 16.43
N TYR A 68 -26.18 6.74 17.17
CA TYR A 68 -26.05 6.79 18.62
C TYR A 68 -26.71 5.52 19.18
N GLU A 69 -25.92 4.62 19.79
CA GLU A 69 -26.45 3.73 20.84
C GLU A 69 -26.75 4.54 22.11
#